data_AF-A0A1Q7FZH6-F1
#
_entry.id   AF-A0A1Q7FZH6-F1
#
_cell.length_a   1.000
_cell.length_b   1.000
_cell.length_c   1.000
_cell.angle_alpha   90.00
_cell.angle_beta   90.00
_cell.angle_gamma   90.00
#
_symmetry.space_group_name_H-M   'P 1'
#
loop_
_entity.id
_entity.type
_entity.pdbx_description
1 polymer ?
#
loop_
_entity_poly.entity_id
_entity_poly.type
_entity_poly.pdbx_seq_one_letter_code
_entity_poly.pdbx_strand_id
1 'polypeptide(L)'
;MGRVAILIVVSLLLAGCGKHYWGKPGAGFPEFSQDNRECAQQHAFLMGGSKDYGIVSPDLYRACLRSRGWTRAQQQDPPPAGWFRGIESDEVVKLDAPPLQPEPAPASREDPYARRHR
;
A
#
# COMPACT_ATOMS: atom_id res chain seq x y z
N MET A 1 -1.33 -33.34 23.39
CA MET A 1 -2.21 -32.88 22.29
C MET A 1 -2.60 -31.41 22.41
N GLY A 2 -2.99 -30.90 23.59
CA GLY A 2 -3.39 -29.50 23.76
C GLY A 2 -2.30 -28.44 23.47
N ARG A 3 -1.04 -28.67 23.87
CA ARG A 3 0.07 -27.74 23.59
C ARG A 3 0.36 -27.56 22.09
N VAL A 4 0.26 -28.64 21.31
CA VAL A 4 0.46 -28.61 19.86
C VAL A 4 -0.70 -27.88 19.18
N ALA A 5 -1.94 -28.13 19.62
CA ALA A 5 -3.11 -27.41 19.12
C ALA A 5 -3.03 -25.90 19.43
N ILE A 6 -2.59 -25.52 20.63
CA ILE A 6 -2.40 -24.11 21.02
C ILE A 6 -1.34 -23.44 20.13
N LEU A 7 -0.20 -24.10 19.88
CA LEU A 7 0.85 -23.55 19.01
C LEU A 7 0.37 -23.35 17.58
N ILE A 8 -0.41 -24.30 17.03
CA ILE A 8 -0.99 -24.18 15.68
C ILE A 8 -1.98 -23.02 15.61
N VAL A 9 -2.88 -22.88 16.60
CA VAL A 9 -3.85 -21.77 16.66
C VAL A 9 -3.15 -20.42 16.79
N VAL A 10 -2.12 -20.32 17.64
CA VAL A 10 -1.33 -19.08 17.78
C VAL A 10 -0.61 -18.73 16.48
N SER A 11 -0.07 -19.72 15.77
CA SER A 11 0.61 -19.53 14.49
C SER A 11 -0.33 -19.05 13.38
N LEU A 12 -1.57 -19.55 13.37
CA LEU A 12 -2.61 -19.12 12.43
C LEU A 12 -3.08 -17.68 12.69
N LEU A 13 -3.11 -17.25 13.96
CA LEU A 13 -3.49 -15.88 14.34
C LEU A 13 -2.45 -14.82 13.94
N LEU A 14 -1.18 -15.21 13.76
CA LEU A 14 -0.09 -14.31 13.34
C LEU A 14 -0.11 -13.96 11.84
N ALA A 15 -0.90 -14.66 11.03
CA ALA A 15 -0.91 -14.48 9.57
C ALA A 15 -1.78 -13.30 9.06
N GLY A 16 -2.42 -12.52 9.94
CA GLY A 16 -3.64 -11.77 9.58
C GLY A 16 -3.69 -10.24 9.75
N CYS A 17 -2.59 -9.50 9.89
CA CYS A 17 -2.67 -8.04 10.15
C CYS A 17 -1.96 -7.13 9.12
N GLY A 18 -1.54 -7.67 7.98
CA GLY A 18 -0.83 -6.89 6.95
C GLY A 18 -1.78 -6.29 5.92
N LYS A 19 -1.43 -5.11 5.39
CA LYS A 19 -1.99 -4.60 4.13
C LYS A 19 -0.93 -4.75 3.04
N HIS A 20 -1.33 -4.77 1.77
CA HIS A 20 -0.38 -4.90 0.68
C HIS A 20 0.18 -3.54 0.27
N TYR A 21 1.50 -3.49 0.10
CA TYR A 21 2.26 -2.33 -0.33
C TYR A 21 3.21 -2.71 -1.46
N TRP A 22 3.68 -1.69 -2.18
CA TRP A 22 4.63 -1.79 -3.26
C TRP A 22 5.98 -1.19 -2.85
N GLY A 23 7.07 -1.93 -3.07
CA GLY A 23 8.43 -1.47 -2.84
C GLY A 23 9.34 -1.78 -4.02
N LYS A 24 10.34 -0.94 -4.25
CA LYS A 24 11.36 -1.12 -5.30
C LYS A 24 12.70 -0.56 -4.80
N PRO A 25 13.79 -1.35 -4.75
CA PRO A 25 15.09 -0.87 -4.30
C PRO A 25 15.55 0.37 -5.08
N GLY A 26 15.93 1.42 -4.35
CA GLY A 26 16.40 2.68 -4.94
C GLY A 26 15.32 3.60 -5.54
N ALA A 27 14.04 3.22 -5.47
CA ALA A 27 12.93 4.07 -5.92
C ALA A 27 12.20 4.72 -4.74
N GLY A 28 11.77 5.96 -4.92
CA GLY A 28 11.00 6.72 -3.95
C GLY A 28 9.53 6.90 -4.35
N PHE A 29 8.86 7.77 -3.61
CA PHE A 29 7.46 8.11 -3.85
C PHE A 29 7.20 8.78 -5.22
N PRO A 30 8.09 9.66 -5.76
CA PRO A 30 7.90 10.23 -7.09
C PRO A 30 7.86 9.17 -8.20
N GLU A 31 8.78 8.21 -8.16
CA GLU A 31 8.85 7.11 -9.12
C GLU A 31 7.61 6.21 -8.98
N PHE A 32 7.23 5.89 -7.74
CA PHE A 32 6.00 5.13 -7.50
C PHE A 32 4.77 5.84 -8.04
N SER A 33 4.63 7.14 -7.77
CA SER A 33 3.46 7.93 -8.17
C SER A 33 3.34 8.02 -9.69
N GLN A 34 4.47 8.14 -10.39
CA GLN A 34 4.52 8.11 -11.85
C GLN A 34 4.07 6.75 -12.39
N ASP A 35 4.71 5.66 -11.94
CA ASP A 35 4.41 4.31 -12.41
C ASP A 35 2.97 3.90 -12.07
N ASN A 36 2.50 4.24 -10.87
CA ASN A 36 1.12 4.04 -10.43
C ASN A 36 0.13 4.69 -11.38
N ARG A 37 0.33 5.98 -11.70
CA ARG A 37 -0.56 6.74 -12.60
C ARG A 37 -0.58 6.12 -14.00
N GLU A 38 0.60 5.86 -14.56
CA GLU A 38 0.69 5.32 -15.92
C GLU A 38 0.06 3.93 -16.03
N CYS A 39 0.33 3.04 -15.07
CA CYS A 39 -0.29 1.72 -15.04
C CYS A 39 -1.81 1.79 -14.81
N ALA A 40 -2.30 2.74 -13.98
CA ALA A 40 -3.73 2.95 -13.78
C ALA A 40 -4.40 3.41 -15.08
N GLN A 41 -3.85 4.42 -15.75
CA GLN A 41 -4.39 4.97 -17.00
C GLN A 41 -4.41 3.94 -18.14
N GLN A 42 -3.38 3.10 -18.26
CA GLN A 42 -3.31 2.05 -19.28
C GLN A 42 -4.36 0.96 -19.11
N HIS A 43 -4.85 0.76 -17.89
CA HIS A 43 -5.73 -0.35 -17.53
C HIS A 43 -7.05 0.09 -16.88
N ALA A 44 -7.43 1.36 -17.09
CA ALA A 44 -8.69 1.91 -16.64
C ALA A 44 -9.78 1.78 -17.70
N PHE A 45 -10.97 1.37 -17.26
CA PHE A 45 -12.22 1.64 -17.96
C PHE A 45 -12.67 3.05 -17.59
N LEU A 46 -12.51 3.99 -18.53
CA LEU A 46 -12.80 5.40 -18.31
C LEU A 46 -14.30 5.64 -18.13
N MET A 47 -14.63 6.51 -17.17
CA MET A 47 -16.00 6.93 -16.87
C MET A 47 -16.21 8.38 -17.31
N GLY A 48 -17.29 8.64 -18.06
CA GLY A 48 -17.70 9.98 -18.46
C GLY A 48 -16.81 10.64 -19.51
N GLY A 49 -17.05 11.93 -19.76
CA GLY A 49 -16.40 12.69 -20.84
C GLY A 49 -14.99 13.20 -20.53
N SER A 50 -14.61 13.32 -19.26
CA SER A 50 -13.37 14.00 -18.87
C SER A 50 -12.14 13.10 -18.73
N LYS A 51 -12.28 11.77 -18.84
CA LYS A 51 -11.19 10.78 -18.70
C LYS A 51 -10.40 10.84 -17.38
N ASP A 52 -10.84 11.64 -16.41
CA ASP A 52 -10.17 11.81 -15.13
C ASP A 52 -10.49 10.68 -14.14
N TYR A 53 -11.62 10.00 -14.36
CA TYR A 53 -12.10 8.92 -13.50
C TYR A 53 -12.20 7.61 -14.27
N GLY A 54 -11.92 6.51 -13.60
CA GLY A 54 -12.09 5.18 -14.19
C GLY A 54 -12.02 4.06 -13.17
N ILE A 55 -12.47 2.89 -13.60
CA ILE A 55 -12.31 1.63 -12.87
C ILE A 55 -11.06 0.96 -13.38
N VAL A 56 -10.07 0.76 -12.51
CA VAL A 56 -8.79 0.14 -12.88
C VAL A 56 -8.88 -1.36 -12.69
N SER A 57 -8.53 -2.15 -13.72
CA SER A 57 -8.40 -3.60 -13.58
C SER A 57 -7.25 -3.92 -12.61
N PRO A 58 -7.52 -4.49 -11.40
CA PRO A 58 -6.47 -4.66 -10.40
C PRO A 58 -5.37 -5.61 -10.85
N ASP A 59 -5.70 -6.65 -11.61
CA ASP A 59 -4.72 -7.65 -12.05
C ASP A 59 -3.78 -7.12 -13.12
N LEU A 60 -4.30 -6.37 -14.11
CA LEU A 60 -3.47 -5.74 -15.13
C LEU A 60 -2.61 -4.62 -14.54
N TYR A 61 -3.17 -3.81 -13.63
CA TYR A 61 -2.43 -2.81 -12.88
C TYR A 61 -1.27 -3.42 -12.07
N ARG A 62 -1.54 -4.50 -11.32
CA ARG A 62 -0.50 -5.23 -10.56
C ARG A 62 0.56 -5.82 -11.50
N ALA A 63 0.16 -6.37 -12.65
CA ALA A 63 1.09 -6.91 -13.64
C ALA A 63 2.00 -5.80 -14.21
N CYS A 64 1.44 -4.64 -14.54
CA CYS A 64 2.19 -3.48 -15.01
C CYS A 64 3.21 -2.98 -13.98
N LEU A 65 2.83 -2.87 -12.70
CA LEU A 65 3.79 -2.47 -11.66
C LEU A 65 4.92 -3.50 -11.50
N ARG A 66 4.60 -4.79 -11.53
CA ARG A 66 5.62 -5.85 -11.48
C ARG A 66 6.57 -5.79 -12.67
N SER A 67 6.09 -5.52 -13.88
CA SER A 67 6.96 -5.39 -15.07
C SER A 67 7.90 -4.19 -14.98
N ARG A 68 7.51 -3.15 -14.21
CA ARG A 68 8.37 -2.00 -13.87
C ARG A 68 9.31 -2.24 -12.67
N GLY A 69 9.35 -3.46 -12.15
CA GLY A 69 10.26 -3.87 -11.06
C GLY A 69 9.74 -3.59 -9.65
N TRP A 70 8.45 -3.29 -9.49
CA TRP A 70 7.84 -3.16 -8.17
C TRP A 70 7.48 -4.52 -7.58
N THR A 71 7.79 -4.69 -6.28
CA THR A 71 7.43 -5.88 -5.51
C THR A 71 6.25 -5.59 -4.61
N ARG A 72 5.21 -6.44 -4.66
CA ARG A 72 4.05 -6.36 -3.77
C ARG A 72 4.23 -7.30 -2.59
N ALA A 73 4.16 -6.79 -1.36
CA ALA A 73 4.24 -7.60 -0.16
C ALA A 73 3.29 -7.07 0.93
N GLN A 74 2.95 -7.94 1.88
CA GLN A 74 2.22 -7.50 3.07
C GLN A 74 3.18 -6.76 4.01
N GLN A 75 2.80 -5.56 4.42
CA GLN A 75 3.46 -4.80 5.48
C GLN A 75 2.47 -4.48 6.59
N GLN A 76 3.00 -4.26 7.79
CA GLN A 76 2.22 -3.64 8.86
C GLN A 76 1.84 -2.21 8.48
N ASP A 77 0.80 -1.68 9.11
CA ASP A 77 0.36 -0.29 8.96
C ASP A 77 0.77 0.49 10.23
N PRO A 78 1.59 1.54 10.14
CA PRO A 78 2.18 2.12 8.93
C PRO A 78 3.29 1.25 8.33
N PRO A 79 3.52 1.33 7.01
CA PRO A 79 4.58 0.57 6.38
C PRO A 79 5.97 1.16 6.70
N PRO A 80 7.05 0.38 6.53
CA PRO A 80 8.40 0.93 6.50
C PRO A 80 8.58 1.94 5.36
N ALA A 81 9.59 2.81 5.47
CA ALA A 81 9.94 3.74 4.39
C ALA A 81 10.26 2.98 3.08
N GLY A 82 9.87 3.55 1.95
CA GLY A 82 10.04 2.93 0.62
C GLY A 82 8.95 1.94 0.23
N TRP A 83 7.87 1.83 1.01
CA TRP A 83 6.70 1.01 0.71
C TRP A 83 5.46 1.90 0.54
N PHE A 84 4.77 1.73 -0.58
CA PHE A 84 3.70 2.63 -0.99
C PHE A 84 2.39 1.88 -1.22
N ARG A 85 1.27 2.55 -0.97
CA ARG A 85 -0.07 2.03 -1.28
C ARG A 85 -0.49 2.39 -2.68
N GLY A 86 -0.97 1.36 -3.39
CA GLY A 86 -1.52 1.45 -4.73
C GLY A 86 -3.02 1.17 -4.73
N ILE A 87 -3.56 1.00 -5.94
CA ILE A 87 -4.97 0.65 -6.16
C ILE A 87 -5.16 -0.85 -5.88
N GLU A 88 -6.12 -1.19 -5.02
CA GLU A 88 -6.33 -2.57 -4.57
C GLU A 88 -7.73 -3.13 -4.90
N SER A 89 -8.70 -2.26 -5.22
CA SER A 89 -10.07 -2.61 -5.60
C SER A 89 -10.42 -2.06 -7.00
N ASP A 90 -11.57 -2.48 -7.50
CA ASP A 90 -12.22 -2.06 -8.75
C ASP A 90 -13.15 -0.84 -8.54
N GLU A 91 -12.89 -0.05 -7.51
CA GLU A 91 -13.60 1.19 -7.27
C GLU A 91 -13.24 2.27 -8.30
N VAL A 92 -14.15 3.24 -8.47
CA VAL A 92 -13.89 4.42 -9.29
C VAL A 92 -12.83 5.28 -8.60
N VAL A 93 -11.70 5.47 -9.28
CA VAL A 93 -10.59 6.31 -8.80
C VAL A 93 -10.37 7.49 -9.71
N LYS A 94 -9.80 8.57 -9.15
CA LYS A 94 -9.25 9.68 -9.93
C LYS A 94 -7.85 9.29 -10.42
N LEU A 95 -7.66 9.18 -11.73
CA LEU A 95 -6.50 8.54 -12.34
C LEU A 95 -5.21 9.38 -12.28
N ASP A 96 -5.32 10.70 -12.23
CA ASP A 96 -4.19 11.64 -12.17
C ASP A 96 -3.79 12.03 -10.73
N ALA A 97 -4.58 11.62 -9.73
CA ALA A 97 -4.30 11.93 -8.34
C ALA A 97 -3.06 11.15 -7.84
N PRO A 98 -2.21 11.77 -6.99
CA PRO A 98 -1.19 11.03 -6.27
C PRO A 98 -1.81 9.90 -5.43
N PRO A 99 -1.17 8.73 -5.35
CA PRO A 99 -1.72 7.60 -4.62
C PRO A 99 -1.77 7.91 -3.11
N LEU A 100 -2.94 7.69 -2.50
CA LEU A 100 -3.13 7.90 -1.06
C LEU A 100 -2.18 7.00 -0.27
N GLN A 101 -1.38 7.61 0.60
CA GLN A 101 -0.48 6.89 1.50
C GLN A 101 -1.06 6.90 2.92
N PRO A 102 -0.96 5.80 3.68
CA PRO A 102 -1.22 5.84 5.10
C PRO A 102 -0.22 6.82 5.70
N GLU A 103 -0.73 7.79 6.46
CA GLU A 103 0.13 8.67 7.23
C GLU A 103 1.03 7.79 8.10
N PRO A 104 2.35 8.06 8.17
CA PRO A 104 3.16 7.46 9.21
C PRO A 104 2.44 7.68 10.53
N ALA A 105 2.20 6.60 11.30
CA ALA A 105 1.73 6.76 12.67
C ALA A 105 2.60 7.85 13.30
N PRO A 106 2.00 8.86 13.98
CA PRO A 106 2.80 9.93 14.56
C PRO A 106 3.86 9.24 15.39
N ALA A 107 5.13 9.34 14.95
CA ALA A 107 6.27 8.75 15.64
C ALA A 107 6.04 9.09 17.09
N SER A 108 5.86 8.07 17.94
CA SER A 108 5.45 8.23 19.34
C SER A 108 6.14 9.47 19.86
N ARG A 109 5.40 10.59 19.92
CA ARG A 109 6.02 11.87 20.24
C ARG A 109 6.65 11.59 21.58
N GLU A 110 7.97 11.66 21.66
CA GLU A 110 8.62 11.76 22.95
C GLU A 110 7.88 12.90 23.61
N ASP A 111 7.00 12.58 24.55
CA ASP A 111 6.11 13.56 25.15
C ASP A 111 7.03 14.59 25.82
N PRO A 112 7.13 15.82 25.30
CA PRO A 112 8.01 16.83 25.89
C PRO A 112 7.58 17.14 27.33
N TYR A 113 6.35 16.76 27.71
CA TYR A 113 5.79 16.92 29.03
C TYR A 113 6.30 15.87 30.04
N ALA A 114 6.63 14.65 29.59
CA ALA A 114 7.15 13.60 30.46
C ALA A 114 8.60 13.88 30.96
N ARG A 115 9.33 14.77 30.29
CA ARG A 115 10.70 15.16 30.68
C ARG A 115 10.76 16.28 31.73
N ARG A 116 9.64 16.98 32.00
CA ARG A 116 9.63 18.17 32.89
C ARG A 116 9.50 17.83 34.39
N HIS A 117 9.22 16.58 34.75
CA HIS A 117 8.95 16.17 36.13
C HIS A 117 9.95 15.14 36.68
N ARG A 118 11.18 15.12 36.16
CA ARG A 118 12.28 14.32 36.74
C ARG A 118 13.47 15.21 37.07
#